data_AF-A0A7S2FUK6-F1
#
_entry.id   AF-A0A7S2FUK6-F1
#
_cell.length_a   1.000
_cell.length_b   1.000
_cell.length_c   1.000
_cell.angle_alpha   90.00
_cell.angle_beta   90.00
_cell.angle_gamma   90.00
#
_symmetry.space_group_name_H-M   'P 1'
#
loop_
_entity.id
_entity.type
_entity.pdbx_description
1 polymer ?
#
loop_
_entity_poly.entity_id
_entity_poly.type
_entity_poly.pdbx_seq_one_letter_code
_entity_poly.pdbx_strand_id
1 'polypeptide(L)'
;CRIAGKGQDLSIKMIDASSGQLFAQCVIPNGEYDKYVERAIDSSRYFVLKITNGQRHAFIGLGFEERNDAFDFNCTLSDFKSTWVDREKEVEEAPAAAA
;
A
#
# COMPACT_ATOMS: atom_id res chain seq x y z
N CYS A 1 11.88 1.01 2.88
CA CYS A 1 10.68 1.87 2.98
C CYS A 1 9.93 1.56 4.28
N ARG A 2 9.01 2.41 4.72
CA ARG A 2 8.15 2.17 5.90
C ARG A 2 6.68 2.15 5.48
N ILE A 3 5.95 1.12 5.92
CA ILE A 3 4.50 0.98 5.68
C ILE A 3 3.77 1.29 6.99
N ALA A 4 2.69 2.05 6.93
CA ALA A 4 1.84 2.34 8.08
C ALA A 4 0.37 2.39 7.66
N GLY A 5 -0.48 1.62 8.37
CA GLY A 5 -1.93 1.60 8.19
C GLY A 5 -2.67 2.34 9.29
N LYS A 6 -3.83 2.92 8.96
CA LYS A 6 -4.77 3.55 9.89
C LYS A 6 -6.20 3.33 9.38
N GLY A 7 -6.94 2.43 10.02
CA GLY A 7 -8.24 1.99 9.48
C GLY A 7 -8.04 1.34 8.11
N GLN A 8 -8.78 1.79 7.10
CA GLN A 8 -8.64 1.34 5.70
C GLN A 8 -7.57 2.10 4.91
N ASP A 9 -6.97 3.14 5.49
CA ASP A 9 -5.95 3.93 4.81
C ASP A 9 -4.57 3.32 5.01
N LEU A 10 -3.82 3.16 3.92
CA LEU A 10 -2.44 2.71 3.95
C LEU A 10 -1.51 3.80 3.44
N SER A 11 -0.33 3.91 4.06
CA SER A 11 0.71 4.82 3.61
C SER A 11 2.05 4.11 3.48
N ILE A 12 2.68 4.27 2.32
CA ILE A 12 4.03 3.78 2.03
C ILE A 12 4.95 5.01 1.96
N LYS A 13 5.91 5.06 2.88
CA LYS A 13 6.85 6.18 3.02
C LYS A 13 8.25 5.74 2.62
N MET A 14 8.84 6.46 1.68
CA MET A 14 10.26 6.38 1.38
C MET A 14 10.98 7.43 2.21
N ILE A 15 11.87 6.96 3.07
CA ILE A 15 12.62 7.80 4.00
C ILE A 15 14.07 7.69 3.60
N ASP A 16 14.74 8.84 3.46
CA ASP A 16 16.17 8.87 3.23
C ASP A 16 16.92 8.29 4.44
N ALA A 17 17.85 7.36 4.19
CA ALA A 17 18.55 6.64 5.25
C ALA A 17 19.53 7.54 6.02
N SER A 18 20.09 8.57 5.37
CA SER A 18 21.07 9.46 5.98
C SER A 18 20.44 10.57 6.80
N SER A 19 19.39 11.21 6.28
CA SER A 19 18.75 12.37 6.93
C SER A 19 17.49 12.02 7.72
N GLY A 20 16.89 10.85 7.49
CA GLY A 20 15.58 10.49 8.04
C GLY A 20 14.42 11.31 7.44
N GLN A 21 14.66 12.10 6.39
CA GLN A 21 13.62 12.92 5.76
C GLN A 21 12.73 12.09 4.85
N LEU A 22 11.45 12.48 4.79
CA LEU A 22 10.49 11.89 3.86
C LEU A 22 10.86 12.30 2.44
N PHE A 23 11.27 11.34 1.63
CA PHE A 23 11.55 11.54 0.21
C PHE A 23 10.25 11.58 -0.60
N ALA A 24 9.41 10.57 -0.42
CA ALA A 24 8.14 10.47 -1.11
C ALA A 24 7.15 9.58 -0.34
N GLN A 25 5.86 9.81 -0.58
CA GLN A 25 4.78 9.11 0.07
C GLN A 25 3.73 8.67 -0.95
N CYS A 26 3.36 7.40 -0.90
CA CYS A 26 2.17 6.86 -1.55
C CYS A 26 1.09 6.71 -0.47
N VAL A 27 -0.08 7.33 -0.71
CA VAL A 27 -1.25 7.23 0.16
C VAL A 27 -2.31 6.45 -0.58
N ILE A 28 -2.79 5.38 0.04
CA ILE A 28 -3.80 4.47 -0.50
C ILE A 28 -5.04 4.61 0.37
N PRO A 29 -6.00 5.45 -0.02
CA PRO A 29 -7.23 5.64 0.73
C PRO A 29 -8.18 4.45 0.54
N ASN A 30 -8.99 4.16 1.56
CA ASN A 30 -10.11 3.20 1.50
C ASN A 30 -9.75 1.83 0.90
N GLY A 31 -8.52 1.36 1.12
CA GLY A 31 -8.09 0.07 0.59
C GLY A 31 -7.99 -0.04 -0.93
N GLU A 32 -8.02 1.06 -1.70
CA GLU A 32 -8.01 1.05 -3.17
C GLU A 32 -6.63 0.71 -3.78
N TYR A 33 -5.94 -0.29 -3.23
CA TYR A 33 -4.56 -0.66 -3.55
C TYR A 33 -4.26 -0.72 -5.05
N ASP A 34 -5.15 -1.34 -5.83
CA ASP A 34 -4.95 -1.61 -7.26
C ASP A 34 -4.79 -0.33 -8.11
N LYS A 35 -5.18 0.85 -7.59
CA LYS A 35 -5.00 2.15 -8.27
C LYS A 35 -3.68 2.86 -7.92
N TYR A 36 -3.01 2.44 -6.84
CA TYR A 36 -1.86 3.15 -6.27
C TYR A 36 -0.59 2.33 -6.28
N VAL A 37 -0.69 1.00 -6.37
CA VAL A 37 0.45 0.11 -6.43
C VAL A 37 0.22 -0.95 -7.49
N GLU A 38 1.16 -1.07 -8.41
CA GLU A 38 1.16 -2.09 -9.44
C GLU A 38 2.48 -2.87 -9.38
N ARG A 39 2.42 -4.20 -9.47
CA ARG A 39 3.62 -5.03 -9.52
C ARG A 39 4.06 -5.23 -10.97
N ALA A 40 5.36 -5.20 -11.24
CA ALA A 40 5.89 -5.52 -12.55
C ALA A 40 5.54 -6.96 -12.98
N ILE A 41 5.19 -7.15 -14.25
CA ILE A 41 4.73 -8.44 -14.78
C ILE A 41 5.89 -9.46 -14.87
N ASP A 42 7.08 -8.98 -15.22
CA ASP A 42 8.29 -9.78 -15.45
C ASP A 42 9.18 -9.92 -14.21
N SER A 43 8.87 -9.20 -13.12
CA SER A 43 9.68 -9.18 -11.91
C SER A 43 8.86 -9.29 -10.63
N SER A 44 9.37 -10.07 -9.68
CA SER A 44 8.85 -10.11 -8.31
C SER A 44 9.41 -9.03 -7.40
N ARG A 45 10.40 -8.26 -7.88
CA ARG A 45 11.14 -7.28 -7.07
C ARG A 45 10.82 -5.82 -7.39
N TYR A 46 10.09 -5.57 -8.47
CA TYR A 46 9.77 -4.22 -8.93
C TYR A 46 8.29 -3.93 -8.84
N PHE A 47 7.99 -2.71 -8.40
CA PHE A 47 6.65 -2.18 -8.20
C PHE A 47 6.60 -0.77 -8.74
N VAL A 48 5.43 -0.32 -9.16
CA VAL A 48 5.13 1.06 -9.51
C VAL A 48 4.23 1.62 -8.43
N LEU A 49 4.63 2.75 -7.84
CA LEU A 49 3.85 3.45 -6.82
C LEU A 49 3.35 4.78 -7.36
N LYS A 50 2.09 5.10 -7.07
CA LYS A 50 1.51 6.43 -7.29
C LYS A 50 1.77 7.30 -6.06
N ILE A 51 2.72 8.21 -6.17
CA ILE A 51 3.03 9.19 -5.13
C ILE A 51 2.19 10.46 -5.33
N THR A 52 1.75 11.05 -4.22
CA THR A 52 0.94 12.28 -4.21
C THR A 52 1.64 13.40 -3.45
N ASN A 53 1.59 14.62 -4.00
CA ASN A 53 2.07 15.82 -3.34
C ASN A 53 1.03 16.94 -3.56
N GLY A 54 0.12 17.08 -2.60
CA GLY A 54 -1.04 17.96 -2.72
C GLY A 54 -1.95 17.53 -3.87
N GLN A 55 -2.16 18.41 -4.85
CA GLN A 55 -2.98 18.12 -6.04
C GLN A 55 -2.22 17.42 -7.17
N ARG A 56 -0.90 17.23 -7.04
CA ARG A 56 -0.07 16.60 -8.06
C ARG A 56 0.16 15.14 -7.72
N HIS A 57 0.26 14.31 -8.75
CA HIS A 57 0.65 12.91 -8.62
C HIS A 57 1.75 12.57 -9.62
N ALA A 58 2.57 11.58 -9.27
CA ALA A 58 3.57 11.00 -10.14
C ALA A 58 3.63 9.49 -9.91
N PHE A 59 4.12 8.76 -10.91
CA PHE A 59 4.40 7.32 -10.79
C PHE A 59 5.90 7.13 -10.68
N ILE A 60 6.32 6.30 -9.74
CA ILE A 60 7.72 5.97 -9.53
C ILE A 60 7.91 4.45 -9.48
N GLY A 61 9.07 3.99 -9.92
CA GLY A 61 9.50 2.61 -9.71
C GLY A 61 10.10 2.42 -8.33
N LEU A 62 9.65 1.40 -7.61
CA LEU A 62 10.27 0.88 -6.40
C LEU A 62 10.86 -0.49 -6.70
N GLY A 63 12.14 -0.66 -6.41
CA GLY A 63 12.84 -1.94 -6.53
C GLY A 63 13.44 -2.37 -5.20
N PHE A 64 13.32 -3.66 -4.91
CA PHE A 64 14.02 -4.30 -3.79
C PHE A 64 15.25 -5.06 -4.30
N GLU A 65 16.37 -4.93 -3.58
CA GLU A 65 17.58 -5.66 -3.90
C GLU A 65 17.40 -7.16 -3.67
N GLU A 66 16.75 -7.53 -2.56
CA GLU A 66 16.44 -8.91 -2.23
C GLU A 66 15.01 -9.31 -2.58
N ARG A 67 14.84 -10.56 -3.03
CA ARG A 67 13.51 -11.09 -3.35
C ARG A 67 12.65 -11.30 -2.11
N ASN A 68 13.28 -11.60 -0.97
CA ASN A 68 12.57 -11.79 0.29
C ASN A 68 11.93 -10.48 0.77
N ASP A 69 12.66 -9.36 0.69
CA ASP A 69 12.12 -8.05 1.06
C ASP A 69 10.94 -7.65 0.16
N ALA A 70 11.03 -7.93 -1.14
CA ALA A 70 9.92 -7.71 -2.07
C ALA A 70 8.70 -8.58 -1.75
N PHE A 71 8.94 -9.83 -1.33
CA PHE A 71 7.89 -10.74 -0.92
C PHE A 71 7.19 -10.24 0.35
N ASP A 72 7.95 -9.86 1.38
CA ASP A 72 7.42 -9.32 2.63
C ASP A 72 6.63 -8.03 2.38
N PHE A 73 7.11 -7.17 1.49
CA PHE A 73 6.38 -5.99 1.03
C PHE A 73 5.03 -6.37 0.42
N ASN A 74 5.02 -7.27 -0.57
CA ASN A 74 3.80 -7.69 -1.25
C ASN A 74 2.80 -8.39 -0.29
N CYS A 75 3.31 -9.22 0.62
CA CYS A 75 2.50 -9.89 1.64
C CYS A 75 1.89 -8.89 2.63
N THR A 76 2.66 -7.91 3.10
CA THR A 76 2.16 -6.87 4.02
C THR A 76 1.00 -6.08 3.39
N LEU A 77 1.10 -5.77 2.09
CA LEU A 77 0.04 -5.07 1.36
C LEU A 77 -1.21 -5.94 1.19
N SER A 78 -1.02 -7.22 0.85
CA SER A 78 -2.11 -8.18 0.65
C SER A 78 -2.84 -8.48 1.96
N ASP A 79 -2.10 -8.66 3.05
CA ASP A 79 -2.64 -8.91 4.38
C ASP A 79 -3.42 -7.70 4.91
N PHE A 80 -2.92 -6.49 4.66
CA PHE A 80 -3.66 -5.28 5.00
C PHE A 80 -5.00 -5.19 4.26
N LYS A 81 -5.02 -5.51 2.96
CA LYS A 81 -6.26 -5.54 2.15
C LYS A 81 -7.27 -6.54 2.73
N SER A 82 -6.84 -7.78 2.96
CA SER A 82 -7.72 -8.82 3.49
C SER A 82 -8.28 -8.49 4.88
N THR A 83 -7.42 -7.99 5.77
CA THR A 83 -7.78 -7.81 7.18
C THR A 83 -8.63 -6.57 7.42
N TRP A 84 -8.35 -5.47 6.70
CA TRP A 84 -8.95 -4.17 7.00
C TRP A 84 -9.93 -3.67 5.94
N VAL A 85 -9.85 -4.16 4.71
CA VAL A 85 -10.71 -3.72 3.61
C VAL A 85 -11.83 -4.73 3.36
N ASP A 86 -11.47 -6.01 3.29
CA ASP A 86 -12.45 -7.04 2.95
C ASP A 86 -13.32 -7.43 4.16
N ARG A 87 -12.73 -7.55 5.37
CA ARG A 87 -13.51 -7.83 6.59
C ARG A 87 -14.41 -6.69 7.04
N GLU A 88 -14.02 -5.43 6.89
CA GLU A 88 -14.90 -4.32 7.24
C GLU A 88 -16.10 -4.23 6.29
N LYS A 89 -15.93 -4.60 5.01
CA LYS A 89 -17.04 -4.76 4.06
C LYS A 89 -17.98 -5.90 4.47
N GLU A 90 -17.44 -7.04 4.90
CA GLU A 90 -18.27 -8.16 5.40
C GLU A 90 -19.06 -7.78 6.66
N VAL A 91 -18.50 -6.94 7.54
CA VAL A 91 -19.18 -6.46 8.75
C VAL A 91 -20.24 -5.39 8.43
N GLU A 92 -20.03 -4.55 7.40
CA GLU A 92 -21.00 -3.55 6.94
C GLU A 92 -22.12 -4.16 6.08
N GLU A 93 -21.83 -5.21 5.30
CA GLU A 93 -22.81 -5.92 4.47
C GLU A 93 -23.65 -6.96 5.24
N ALA A 94 -23.36 -7.26 6.51
CA ALA A 94 -24.25 -8.04 7.36
C ALA A 94 -25.46 -7.18 7.77
N PRO A 95 -26.61 -7.28 7.07
CA PRO A 95 -27.74 -6.44 7.40
C PRO A 95 -28.33 -6.95 8.71
N ALA A 96 -28.94 -6.04 9.46
CA ALA A 96 -29.84 -6.33 10.55
C ALA A 96 -30.94 -7.33 10.13
N ALA A 97 -30.66 -8.63 10.25
CA ALA A 97 -31.60 -9.72 10.05
C ALA A 97 -31.80 -10.46 11.37
N ALA A 98 -32.49 -9.81 12.31
CA ALA A 98 -33.32 -10.43 13.35
C ALA A 98 -33.84 -9.34 14.31
N ALA A 99 -35.00 -8.77 14.00
CA ALA A 99 -35.91 -8.17 14.97
C ALA A 99 -37.33 -8.62 14.63
#